data_AF-A6KAK0-F1
#
_entry.id   AF-A6KAK0-F1
#
_cell.length_a   1.000
_cell.length_b   1.000
_cell.length_c   1.000
_cell.angle_alpha   90.00
_cell.angle_beta   90.00
_cell.angle_gamma   90.00
#
_symmetry.space_group_name_H-M   'P 1'
#
loop_
_entity.id
_entity.type
_entity.pdbx_description
1 polymer ?
#
loop_
_entity_poly.entity_id
_entity_poly.type
_entity_poly.pdbx_seq_one_letter_code
_entity_poly.pdbx_strand_id
1 'polypeptide(L)' 'MSVASAVLRVETWLLATWNIKVPLMWLEACVNWIQEENNSANLSQAQINKQVLEQWLLTDLRDLEHPLLPDDILEI' A
#
# COMPACT_ATOMS: atom_id res chain seq x y z
N MET A 1 -0.84 13.06 12.51
CA MET A 1 -0.78 13.17 11.03
C MET A 1 -2.14 12.77 10.49
N SER A 2 -2.66 13.43 9.45
CA SER A 2 -3.91 12.98 8.82
C SER A 2 -3.66 11.68 8.04
N VAL A 3 -4.63 10.77 8.01
CA VAL A 3 -4.54 9.49 7.28
C VAL A 3 -4.16 9.73 5.82
N ALA A 4 -4.79 10.71 5.16
CA ALA A 4 -4.47 11.08 3.78
C ALA A 4 -3.00 11.46 3.56
N SER A 5 -2.38 12.17 4.52
CA SER A 5 -0.95 12.52 4.44
C SER A 5 -0.05 11.30 4.63
N ALA A 6 -0.46 10.32 5.44
CA ALA A 6 0.27 9.08 5.63
C ALA A 6 0.18 8.20 4.38
N VAL A 7 -1.01 8.07 3.79
CA VAL A 7 -1.29 7.30 2.56
C VAL A 7 -0.40 7.78 1.41
N LEU A 8 -0.37 9.09 1.12
CA LEU A 8 0.45 9.64 0.03
C LEU A 8 1.95 9.37 0.22
N ARG A 9 2.42 9.42 1.47
CA ARG A 9 3.82 9.15 1.82
C ARG A 9 4.17 7.68 1.70
N VAL A 10 3.24 6.78 2.05
CA VAL A 10 3.41 5.34 1.86
C VAL A 10 3.44 5.03 0.36
N GLU A 11 2.50 5.55 -0.42
CA GLU A 11 2.43 5.36 -1.88
C GLU A 11 3.73 5.78 -2.56
N THR A 12 4.21 6.98 -2.25
CA THR A 12 5.48 7.50 -2.77
C THR A 12 6.66 6.59 -2.40
N TRP A 13 6.69 6.09 -1.16
CA TRP A 13 7.77 5.24 -0.68
C TRP A 13 7.75 3.84 -1.31
N LEU A 14 6.57 3.24 -1.47
CA LEU A 14 6.38 1.95 -2.15
C LEU A 14 6.85 2.01 -3.60
N LEU A 15 6.48 3.09 -4.30
CA LEU A 15 6.91 3.30 -5.68
C LEU A 15 8.43 3.55 -5.76
N ALA A 16 8.97 4.46 -4.96
CA ALA A 16 10.37 4.87 -5.06
C ALA A 16 11.37 3.79 -4.58
N THR A 17 10.98 2.98 -3.59
CA THR A 17 11.89 2.00 -2.98
C THR A 17 11.73 0.60 -3.58
N TRP A 18 10.50 0.21 -3.92
CA TRP A 18 10.16 -1.16 -4.31
C TRP A 18 9.52 -1.28 -5.70
N ASN A 19 9.25 -0.15 -6.39
CA ASN A 19 8.50 -0.10 -7.65
C ASN A 19 7.11 -0.74 -7.55
N ILE A 20 6.53 -0.74 -6.36
CA ILE A 20 5.19 -1.28 -6.10
C ILE A 20 4.15 -0.20 -6.40
N LYS A 21 3.13 -0.56 -7.19
CA LYS A 21 1.93 0.25 -7.41
C LYS A 21 0.74 -0.48 -6.82
N VAL A 22 -0.09 0.24 -6.09
CA VAL A 22 -1.28 -0.29 -5.41
C VAL A 22 -2.46 0.64 -5.64
N PRO A 23 -3.71 0.13 -5.65
CA PRO A 23 -4.90 0.96 -5.64
C PRO A 23 -4.96 1.87 -4.41
N LEU A 24 -5.38 3.12 -4.61
CA LEU A 24 -5.54 4.08 -3.52
C LEU A 24 -6.53 3.58 -2.46
N MET A 25 -7.66 3.00 -2.88
CA MET A 25 -8.67 2.47 -1.94
C MET A 25 -8.11 1.36 -1.04
N TRP A 26 -7.29 0.46 -1.61
CA TRP A 26 -6.63 -0.59 -0.84
C TRP A 26 -5.63 0.00 0.15
N LEU A 27 -4.85 1.00 -0.29
CA LEU A 27 -3.85 1.63 0.56
C LEU A 27 -4.48 2.42 1.72
N GLU A 28 -5.56 3.15 1.47
CA GLU A 28 -6.33 3.84 2.51
C GLU A 28 -6.89 2.86 3.54
N ALA A 29 -7.52 1.77 3.08
CA ALA A 29 -8.04 0.73 3.95
C ALA A 29 -6.92 0.06 4.76
N CYS A 30 -5.78 -0.23 4.14
CA CYS A 30 -4.62 -0.84 4.79
C CYS A 30 -4.04 0.07 5.88
N VAL A 31 -3.87 1.38 5.59
CA VAL A 31 -3.36 2.35 6.57
C VAL A 31 -4.34 2.52 7.74
N ASN A 32 -5.65 2.58 7.48
CA ASN A 32 -6.67 2.63 8.54
C ASN A 32 -6.61 1.38 9.43
N TRP A 33 -6.56 0.19 8.81
CA TRP A 33 -6.46 -1.07 9.55
C TRP A 33 -5.19 -1.14 10.42
N ILE A 34 -4.02 -0.71 9.91
CA ILE A 34 -2.78 -0.64 10.69
C ILE A 34 -2.90 0.31 11.89
N GLN A 35 -3.59 1.45 11.72
CA GLN A 35 -3.81 2.39 12.82
C GLN A 35 -4.74 1.81 13.88
N GLU A 36 -5.80 1.12 13.49
CA GLU A 36 -6.73 0.45 14.39
C GLU A 36 -6.05 -0.68 15.17
N GLU A 37 -5.31 -1.55 14.47
CA GLU A 37 -4.57 -2.69 15.07
C GLU A 37 -3.55 -2.22 16.12
N ASN A 38 -2.90 -1.07 15.88
CA ASN A 38 -1.93 -0.48 16.81
C ASN A 38 -2.59 0.45 17.86
N ASN A 39 -3.91 0.33 18.10
CA ASN A 39 -4.66 1.13 19.07
C ASN A 39 -4.52 2.64 18.89
N SER A 40 -4.42 3.12 17.64
CA SER A 40 -4.14 4.53 17.32
C SER A 40 -2.87 5.09 18.00
N ALA A 41 -1.92 4.22 18.35
CA ALA A 41 -0.61 4.65 18.81
C ALA A 41 0.05 5.53 17.74
N ASN A 42 0.83 6.52 18.18
CA ASN A 42 1.57 7.40 17.27
C ASN A 42 2.70 6.62 16.57
N LEU A 43 2.34 5.87 15.52
CA LEU A 43 3.29 5.20 14.65
C LEU A 43 4.07 6.24 13.85
N SER A 44 5.39 6.02 13.76
CA SER A 44 6.21 6.78 12.82
C SER A 44 5.88 6.39 11.38
N GLN A 45 6.14 7.29 10.43
CA GLN A 45 5.93 6.98 9.00
C GLN A 45 6.69 5.72 8.56
N ALA A 46 7.92 5.51 9.07
CA ALA A 46 8.72 4.35 8.72
C ALA A 46 8.05 3.02 9.17
N GLN A 47 7.40 3.03 10.34
CA GLN A 47 6.67 1.85 10.84
C GLN A 47 5.40 1.58 10.01
N ILE A 48 4.68 2.64 9.62
CA ILE A 48 3.51 2.50 8.74
C ILE A 48 3.95 1.93 7.38
N ASN A 49 4.99 2.51 6.77
CA ASN A 49 5.53 2.04 5.50
C ASN A 49 5.92 0.55 5.54
N LYS A 50 6.62 0.13 6.61
CA LYS A 50 7.03 -1.27 6.80
C LYS A 50 5.84 -2.20 6.91
N GLN A 51 4.85 -1.86 7.72
CA GLN A 51 3.66 -2.70 7.91
C GLN A 51 2.79 -2.78 6.64
N VAL A 52 2.63 -1.67 5.90
CA VAL A 52 1.92 -1.71 4.62
C VAL A 52 2.62 -2.61 3.61
N LEU A 53 3.96 -2.57 3.54
CA LEU A 53 4.71 -3.49 2.68
C LEU A 53 4.49 -4.94 3.09
N GLU A 54 4.51 -5.25 4.39
CA GLU A 54 4.23 -6.59 4.90
C GLU A 54 2.82 -7.05 4.53
N GLN A 55 1.81 -6.18 4.64
CA GLN A 55 0.46 -6.48 4.18
C GLN A 55 0.38 -6.71 2.67
N TRP A 56 1.06 -5.89 1.87
CA TRP A 56 1.12 -6.09 0.42
C TRP A 56 1.74 -7.44 0.04
N LEU A 57 2.81 -7.85 0.72
CA LEU A 57 3.47 -9.15 0.49
C LEU A 57 2.59 -10.35 0.81
N LEU A 58 1.59 -10.17 1.69
CA LEU A 58 0.63 -11.20 2.08
C LEU A 58 -0.70 -11.12 1.31
N THR A 59 -0.92 -10.07 0.53
CA THR A 59 -2.15 -9.87 -0.24
C THR A 59 -2.07 -10.59 -1.58
N ASP A 60 -3.14 -11.28 -1.98
CA ASP A 60 -3.24 -11.83 -3.33
C ASP A 60 -3.38 -10.69 -4.36
N LEU A 61 -2.47 -10.64 -5.34
CA LEU A 61 -2.47 -9.61 -6.38
C LEU A 61 -3.74 -9.64 -7.24
N ARG A 62 -4.46 -10.76 -7.29
CA ARG A 62 -5.73 -10.88 -8.01
C ARG A 62 -6.85 -10.11 -7.29
N ASP A 63 -6.83 -10.10 -5.97
CA ASP A 63 -7.83 -9.39 -5.14
C ASP A 63 -7.64 -7.86 -5.21
N LEU A 64 -6.44 -7.41 -5.56
CA LEU A 64 -6.14 -5.99 -5.77
C LEU A 64 -6.74 -5.43 -7.06
N GLU A 65 -7.12 -6.28 -8.03
CA GLU A 65 -7.70 -5.90 -9.33
C GLU A 65 -6.92 -4.76 -10.04
N HIS A 66 -5.60 -4.71 -9.82
CA HIS A 66 -4.74 -3.64 -10.31
C HIS A 66 -3.81 -4.14 -11.42
N PRO A 67 -4.12 -3.88 -12.70
CA PRO A 67 -3.27 -4.31 -13.80
C PRO A 67 -1.93 -3.57 -13.76
N LEU A 68 -0.84 -4.32 -13.67
CA LEU A 68 0.53 -3.79 -13.68
C LEU A 68 1.24 -4.01 -15.02
N LEU A 69 0.91 -5.10 -15.71
CA LEU A 69 1.48 -5.44 -17.00
C LEU A 69 0.71 -4.73 -18.12
N PRO A 70 1.37 -4.39 -19.24
CA PRO A 70 0.68 -3.92 -20.44
C PRO A 70 -0.32 -4.97 -20.94
N ASP A 71 -1.47 -4.52 -21.45
CA ASP A 71 -2.53 -5.40 -21.95
C ASP A 71 -2.07 -6.30 -23.10
N ASP A 72 -1.11 -5.82 -23.91
CA ASP A 72 -0.60 -6.49 -25.10
C ASP A 72 0.46 -7.59 -24.80
N ILE A 73 0.77 -7.87 -23.53
CA ILE A 73 1.85 -8.81 -23.18
C ILE A 73 1.58 -10.25 -23.63
N LEU A 74 0.31 -10.60 -23.87
CA LEU A 74 -0.13 -11.92 -24.35
C LEU A 74 -0.59 -11.91 -25.81
N GLU A 75 -0.52 -10.79 -26.53
CA GLU A 75 -0.84 -10.76 -27.95
C GLU A 75 0.26 -11.49 -28.76
N ILE A 76 -0.14 -12.53 -29.50
CA ILE A 76 0.72 -13.38 -30.36
C ILE A 76 0.45 -13.04 -31.83
#